data_AF-A0A6G8PW70-F1
#
_entry.id   AF-A0A6G8PW70-F1
#
_cell.length_a   1.000
_cell.length_b   1.000
_cell.length_c   1.000
_cell.angle_alpha   90.00
_cell.angle_beta   90.00
_cell.angle_gamma   90.00
#
_symmetry.space_group_name_H-M   'P 1'
#
loop_
_entity.id
_entity.type
_entity.pdbx_description
1 polymer ?
#
loop_
_entity_poly.entity_id
_entity_poly.type
_entity_poly.pdbx_seq_one_letter_code
_entity_poly.pdbx_strand_id
1 'polypeptide(L)'
;MDPFGVEFGKTVGQLVGEYRAAFAWVALIWHLTTLALFYLIFRCGSRYRRAFAAYFALSYAWLFVFVGVWMSIELYERMGLAALAVYGATPVFLLIMLYQWYRELREPRLDLDFRSIEKWRLLVAVPMLVWGFWYPPYVFGVRLVFDPAELLFDTYGLMGCPTTTVALSLLFLKYPAGNRMLFQVLTAYAVMVGAAMVALLYVPDIPFFILGLASLALIVKVAVLRRLRGQGDAAAPARPRTA
;
A
#
# COMPACT_ATOMS: atom_id res chain seq x y z
N MET A 1 21.41 19.24 7.37
CA MET A 1 20.76 17.95 7.15
C MET A 1 21.53 16.90 7.93
N ASP A 2 20.86 15.97 8.58
CA ASP A 2 21.50 14.87 9.29
C ASP A 2 22.36 14.05 8.31
N PRO A 3 23.68 13.86 8.57
CA PRO A 3 24.57 13.15 7.65
C PRO A 3 24.09 11.74 7.33
N PHE A 4 23.52 11.06 8.34
CA PHE A 4 23.02 9.70 8.20
C PHE A 4 21.80 9.62 7.27
N GLY A 5 20.81 10.50 7.42
CA GLY A 5 19.64 10.52 6.52
C GLY A 5 20.00 10.72 5.05
N VAL A 6 21.01 11.55 4.75
CA VAL A 6 21.51 11.77 3.38
C VAL A 6 22.21 10.54 2.83
N GLU A 7 23.05 9.90 3.63
CA GLU A 7 23.75 8.67 3.25
C GLU A 7 22.77 7.52 3.02
N PHE A 8 21.81 7.33 3.95
CA PHE A 8 20.76 6.33 3.82
C PHE A 8 19.95 6.51 2.55
N GLY A 9 19.49 7.73 2.28
CA GLY A 9 18.71 8.03 1.07
C GLY A 9 19.47 7.76 -0.23
N LYS A 10 20.78 8.06 -0.28
CA LYS A 10 21.64 7.73 -1.42
C LYS A 10 21.80 6.22 -1.60
N THR A 11 22.10 5.50 -0.52
CA THR A 11 22.30 4.04 -0.56
C THR A 11 21.03 3.32 -0.98
N VAL A 12 19.86 3.69 -0.43
CA VAL A 12 18.56 3.17 -0.85
C VAL A 12 18.31 3.49 -2.32
N GLY A 13 18.53 4.74 -2.75
CA GLY A 13 18.33 5.13 -4.15
C GLY A 13 19.20 4.32 -5.13
N GLN A 14 20.46 4.06 -4.79
CA GLN A 14 21.35 3.21 -5.58
C GLN A 14 20.85 1.76 -5.65
N LEU A 15 20.51 1.17 -4.50
CA LEU A 15 19.98 -0.20 -4.44
C LEU A 15 18.67 -0.36 -5.22
N VAL A 16 17.77 0.61 -5.11
CA VAL A 16 16.52 0.64 -5.90
C VAL A 16 16.84 0.71 -7.39
N GLY A 17 17.81 1.53 -7.80
CA GLY A 17 18.26 1.64 -9.18
C GLY A 17 18.85 0.33 -9.73
N GLU A 18 19.76 -0.30 -8.99
CA GLU A 18 20.38 -1.59 -9.32
C GLU A 18 19.32 -2.69 -9.47
N TYR A 19 18.42 -2.79 -8.49
CA TYR A 19 17.35 -3.77 -8.47
C TYR A 19 16.34 -3.56 -9.60
N ARG A 20 15.96 -2.30 -9.85
CA ARG A 20 15.07 -1.94 -10.96
C ARG A 20 15.69 -2.33 -12.31
N ALA A 21 16.98 -2.06 -12.52
CA ALA A 21 17.66 -2.43 -13.76
C ALA A 21 17.68 -3.97 -13.95
N ALA A 22 17.91 -4.73 -12.88
CA ALA A 22 17.93 -6.19 -12.94
C ALA A 22 16.56 -6.82 -13.23
N PHE A 23 15.47 -6.22 -12.73
CA PHE A 23 14.12 -6.80 -12.79
C PHE A 23 13.12 -5.97 -13.60
N ALA A 24 13.57 -5.08 -14.49
CA ALA A 24 12.70 -4.25 -15.32
C ALA A 24 11.69 -5.07 -16.14
N TRP A 25 12.08 -6.26 -16.62
CA TRP A 25 11.17 -7.17 -17.33
C TRP A 25 10.05 -7.72 -16.42
N VAL A 26 10.33 -7.90 -15.13
CA VAL A 26 9.34 -8.32 -14.14
C VAL A 26 8.37 -7.17 -13.84
N ALA A 27 8.86 -5.92 -13.76
CA ALA A 27 8.00 -4.75 -13.64
C ALA A 27 6.95 -4.72 -14.76
N LEU A 28 7.36 -4.93 -16.02
CA LEU A 28 6.43 -4.98 -17.15
C LEU A 28 5.32 -6.03 -16.95
N ILE A 29 5.67 -7.22 -16.46
CA ILE A 29 4.69 -8.28 -16.17
C ILE A 29 3.70 -7.81 -15.09
N TRP A 30 4.18 -7.20 -14.01
CA TRP A 30 3.32 -6.66 -12.94
C TRP A 30 2.36 -5.58 -13.46
N HIS A 31 2.84 -4.64 -14.27
CA HIS A 31 2.02 -3.57 -14.85
C HIS A 31 0.93 -4.14 -15.77
N LEU A 32 1.30 -4.99 -16.74
CA LEU A 32 0.33 -5.58 -17.68
C LEU A 32 -0.71 -6.43 -16.96
N THR A 33 -0.28 -7.22 -15.98
CA THR A 33 -1.19 -8.05 -15.17
C THR A 33 -2.15 -7.18 -14.35
N THR A 34 -1.67 -6.07 -13.82
CA THR A 34 -2.49 -5.10 -13.07
C THR A 34 -3.55 -4.45 -13.95
N LEU A 35 -3.16 -4.01 -15.15
CA LEU A 35 -4.10 -3.43 -16.11
C LEU A 35 -5.19 -4.44 -16.49
N ALA A 36 -4.81 -5.69 -16.74
CA ALA A 36 -5.76 -6.77 -17.01
C ALA A 36 -6.69 -7.01 -15.81
N LEU A 37 -6.16 -7.02 -14.58
CA LEU A 37 -6.97 -7.17 -13.37
C LEU A 37 -7.91 -5.99 -13.14
N PHE A 38 -7.47 -4.76 -13.36
CA PHE A 38 -8.32 -3.58 -13.27
C PHE A 38 -9.47 -3.68 -14.25
N TYR A 39 -9.19 -4.01 -15.51
CA TYR A 39 -10.23 -4.24 -16.50
C TYR A 39 -11.25 -5.30 -16.04
N LEU A 40 -10.78 -6.44 -15.55
CA LEU A 40 -11.64 -7.52 -15.04
C LEU A 40 -12.49 -7.07 -13.85
N ILE A 41 -11.91 -6.33 -12.90
CA ILE A 41 -12.63 -5.92 -11.69
C ILE A 41 -13.62 -4.80 -11.98
N PHE A 42 -13.26 -3.79 -12.78
CA PHE A 42 -14.19 -2.74 -13.15
C PHE A 42 -15.37 -3.28 -13.99
N ARG A 43 -15.15 -4.32 -14.79
CA ARG A 43 -16.21 -4.95 -15.60
C ARG A 43 -17.06 -5.96 -14.83
N CYS A 44 -16.42 -6.81 -14.02
CA CYS A 44 -17.04 -8.00 -13.43
C CYS A 44 -17.13 -7.95 -11.90
N GLY A 45 -16.62 -6.90 -11.26
CA GLY A 45 -16.67 -6.65 -9.82
C GLY A 45 -16.10 -7.78 -8.99
N SER A 46 -16.80 -8.11 -7.90
CA SER A 46 -16.39 -9.11 -6.91
C SER A 46 -16.29 -10.55 -7.42
N ARG A 47 -16.66 -10.85 -8.68
CA ARG A 47 -16.47 -12.18 -9.30
C ARG A 47 -15.00 -12.58 -9.36
N TYR A 48 -14.10 -11.61 -9.57
CA TYR A 48 -12.66 -11.86 -9.72
C TYR A 48 -11.86 -11.58 -8.44
N ARG A 49 -12.52 -11.49 -7.28
CA ARG A 49 -11.85 -11.20 -5.99
C ARG A 49 -10.74 -12.19 -5.63
N ARG A 50 -10.88 -13.47 -6.00
CA ARG A 50 -9.83 -14.48 -5.77
C ARG A 50 -8.61 -14.25 -6.65
N ALA A 51 -8.80 -13.90 -7.92
CA ALA A 51 -7.70 -13.58 -8.82
C ALA A 51 -6.95 -12.33 -8.35
N PHE A 52 -7.68 -11.31 -7.91
CA PHE A 52 -7.12 -10.11 -7.29
C PHE A 52 -6.31 -10.42 -6.02
N ALA A 53 -6.86 -11.23 -5.12
CA ALA A 53 -6.16 -11.66 -3.91
C ALA A 53 -4.92 -12.51 -4.22
N ALA A 54 -5.00 -13.41 -5.21
CA ALA A 54 -3.86 -14.22 -5.65
C ALA A 54 -2.74 -13.35 -6.24
N TYR A 55 -3.08 -12.38 -7.06
CA TYR A 55 -2.14 -11.42 -7.63
C TYR A 55 -1.37 -10.66 -6.56
N PHE A 56 -2.09 -10.07 -5.60
CA PHE A 56 -1.42 -9.35 -4.52
C PHE A 56 -0.70 -10.30 -3.56
N ALA A 57 -1.21 -11.51 -3.28
CA ALA A 57 -0.46 -12.49 -2.50
C ALA A 57 0.89 -12.83 -3.17
N LEU A 58 0.91 -13.03 -4.49
CA LEU A 58 2.13 -13.30 -5.24
C LEU A 58 3.06 -12.08 -5.26
N SER A 59 2.50 -10.88 -5.46
CA SER A 59 3.26 -9.62 -5.42
C SER A 59 3.92 -9.42 -4.06
N TYR A 60 3.18 -9.61 -2.95
CA TYR A 60 3.72 -9.48 -1.60
C TYR A 60 4.69 -10.62 -1.23
N ALA A 61 4.58 -11.80 -1.85
CA ALA A 61 5.58 -12.85 -1.70
C ALA A 61 6.90 -12.43 -2.34
N TRP A 62 6.85 -11.89 -3.56
CA TRP A 62 8.01 -11.30 -4.23
C TRP A 62 8.63 -10.18 -3.40
N LEU A 63 7.81 -9.23 -2.93
CA LEU A 63 8.26 -8.12 -2.08
C LEU A 63 8.90 -8.62 -0.79
N PHE A 64 8.32 -9.62 -0.13
CA PHE A 64 8.93 -10.15 1.10
C PHE A 64 10.33 -10.73 0.84
N VAL A 65 10.50 -11.52 -0.22
CA VAL A 65 11.80 -12.12 -0.56
C VAL A 65 12.83 -11.04 -0.95
N PHE A 66 12.48 -10.16 -1.89
CA PHE A 66 13.46 -9.22 -2.45
C PHE A 66 13.56 -7.91 -1.66
N VAL A 67 12.44 -7.30 -1.32
CA VAL A 67 12.41 -6.02 -0.60
C VAL A 67 12.53 -6.22 0.91
N GLY A 68 11.96 -7.30 1.44
CA GLY A 68 12.03 -7.64 2.85
C GLY A 68 13.38 -8.26 3.23
N VAL A 69 13.79 -9.35 2.57
CA VAL A 69 15.00 -10.10 2.95
C VAL A 69 16.24 -9.57 2.23
N TRP A 70 16.29 -9.66 0.90
CA TRP A 70 17.50 -9.30 0.12
C TRP A 70 17.92 -7.85 0.35
N MET A 71 17.01 -6.88 0.21
CA MET A 71 17.31 -5.47 0.41
C MET A 71 17.73 -5.14 1.85
N SER A 72 17.21 -5.85 2.85
CA SER A 72 17.66 -5.68 4.24
C SER A 72 19.09 -6.17 4.45
N ILE A 73 19.47 -7.28 3.81
CA ILE A 73 20.84 -7.81 3.85
C ILE A 73 21.80 -6.81 3.20
N GLU A 74 21.50 -6.37 1.97
CA GLU A 74 22.31 -5.38 1.24
C GLU A 74 22.45 -4.06 2.00
N LEU A 75 21.37 -3.55 2.60
CA LEU A 75 21.43 -2.33 3.41
C LEU A 75 22.27 -2.54 4.68
N TYR A 76 22.18 -3.71 5.30
CA TYR A 76 23.01 -4.04 6.47
C TYR A 76 24.49 -4.16 6.09
N GLU A 77 24.82 -4.75 4.94
CA GLU A 77 26.21 -4.83 4.47
C GLU A 77 26.80 -3.46 4.15
N ARG A 78 25.99 -2.53 3.59
CA ARG A 78 26.46 -1.19 3.23
C ARG A 78 26.48 -0.20 4.40
N MET A 79 25.61 -0.34 5.40
CA MET A 79 25.42 0.67 6.45
C MET A 79 25.41 0.12 7.89
N GLY A 80 25.52 -1.20 8.07
CA GLY A 80 25.51 -1.86 9.37
C GLY A 80 24.18 -1.77 10.12
N LEU A 81 24.24 -1.84 11.45
CA LEU A 81 23.06 -1.87 12.33
C LEU A 81 22.15 -0.64 12.19
N ALA A 82 22.67 0.50 11.75
CA ALA A 82 21.89 1.72 11.59
C ALA A 82 20.80 1.57 10.51
N ALA A 83 21.05 0.78 9.46
CA ALA A 83 20.03 0.48 8.46
C ALA A 83 18.85 -0.32 9.05
N LEU A 84 19.11 -1.24 9.98
CA LEU A 84 18.05 -2.04 10.61
C LEU A 84 17.14 -1.18 11.50
N ALA A 85 17.67 -0.14 12.14
CA ALA A 85 16.86 0.77 12.95
C ALA A 85 15.81 1.53 12.12
N VAL A 86 16.13 1.83 10.85
CA VAL A 86 15.27 2.57 9.93
C VAL A 86 14.38 1.64 9.10
N TYR A 87 14.96 0.58 8.56
CA TYR A 87 14.32 -0.28 7.57
C TYR A 87 13.80 -1.60 8.15
N GLY A 88 14.23 -2.00 9.35
CA GLY A 88 13.96 -3.33 9.92
C GLY A 88 12.48 -3.63 10.17
N ALA A 89 11.61 -2.62 10.27
CA ALA A 89 10.16 -2.83 10.34
C ALA A 89 9.55 -3.29 9.01
N THR A 90 10.16 -2.92 7.87
CA THR A 90 9.67 -3.23 6.52
C THR A 90 9.47 -4.73 6.26
N PRO A 91 10.46 -5.63 6.49
CA PRO A 91 10.26 -7.07 6.29
C PRO A 91 9.13 -7.65 7.13
N VAL A 92 8.98 -7.19 8.37
CA VAL A 92 7.90 -7.64 9.28
C VAL A 92 6.54 -7.23 8.72
N PHE A 93 6.40 -5.98 8.29
CA PHE A 93 5.17 -5.51 7.65
C PHE A 93 4.84 -6.28 6.37
N LEU A 94 5.84 -6.50 5.50
CA LEU A 94 5.66 -7.28 4.26
C LEU A 94 5.19 -8.70 4.54
N LEU A 95 5.74 -9.36 5.56
CA LEU A 95 5.31 -10.69 5.97
C LEU A 95 3.86 -10.71 6.47
N ILE A 96 3.49 -9.75 7.32
CA ILE A 96 2.11 -9.63 7.83
C ILE A 96 1.14 -9.35 6.67
N MET A 97 1.50 -8.46 5.75
CA MET A 97 0.68 -8.16 4.58
C MET A 97 0.52 -9.38 3.65
N LEU A 98 1.61 -10.11 3.38
CA LEU A 98 1.58 -11.37 2.65
C LEU A 98 0.62 -12.37 3.30
N TYR A 99 0.73 -12.56 4.61
CA TYR A 99 -0.16 -13.44 5.35
C TYR A 99 -1.63 -13.01 5.23
N GLN A 100 -1.92 -11.71 5.30
CA GLN A 100 -3.26 -11.19 5.16
C GLN A 100 -3.83 -11.37 3.75
N TRP A 101 -3.02 -11.22 2.70
CA TRP A 101 -3.41 -11.54 1.32
C TRP A 101 -3.64 -13.04 1.11
N TYR A 102 -2.80 -13.87 1.71
CA TYR A 102 -2.99 -15.32 1.69
C TYR A 102 -4.30 -15.75 2.37
N ARG A 103 -4.64 -15.13 3.51
CA ARG A 103 -5.95 -15.35 4.16
C ARG A 103 -7.11 -14.91 3.28
N GLU A 104 -6.97 -13.78 2.61
CA GLU A 104 -7.98 -13.27 1.67
C GLU A 104 -8.21 -14.23 0.49
N LEU A 105 -7.16 -14.95 0.05
CA LEU A 105 -7.30 -15.97 -0.97
C LEU A 105 -8.12 -17.18 -0.49
N ARG A 106 -7.90 -17.62 0.76
CA ARG A 106 -8.62 -18.74 1.38
C ARG A 106 -10.06 -18.39 1.72
N GLU A 107 -10.27 -17.21 2.30
CA GLU A 107 -11.57 -16.69 2.74
C GLU A 107 -11.81 -15.31 2.13
N PRO A 108 -12.29 -15.24 0.87
CA PRO A 108 -12.47 -13.99 0.19
C PRO A 108 -13.60 -13.15 0.81
N ARG A 109 -13.22 -12.02 1.39
CA ARG A 109 -14.08 -11.03 2.03
C ARG A 109 -14.10 -9.70 1.28
N LEU A 110 -13.17 -9.44 0.37
CA LEU A 110 -13.07 -8.19 -0.39
C LEU A 110 -14.35 -7.91 -1.19
N ASP A 111 -14.81 -6.66 -1.07
CA ASP A 111 -15.84 -6.08 -1.93
C ASP A 111 -15.16 -5.23 -3.00
N LEU A 112 -15.26 -5.67 -4.25
CA LEU A 112 -14.68 -5.01 -5.42
C LEU A 112 -15.77 -4.52 -6.40
N ASP A 113 -17.02 -4.38 -5.96
CA ASP A 113 -18.10 -3.88 -6.81
C ASP A 113 -18.14 -2.34 -6.86
N PHE A 114 -17.43 -1.74 -7.80
CA PHE A 114 -17.25 -0.28 -7.88
C PHE A 114 -18.44 0.52 -8.45
N ARG A 115 -19.64 -0.07 -8.57
CA ARG A 115 -20.83 0.62 -9.12
C ARG A 115 -21.33 1.80 -8.28
N SER A 116 -21.13 1.78 -6.96
CA SER A 116 -21.67 2.77 -6.02
C SER A 116 -20.59 3.38 -5.11
N ILE A 117 -19.68 4.16 -5.69
CA ILE A 117 -18.62 4.84 -4.95
C ILE A 117 -19.00 6.30 -4.65
N GLU A 118 -18.70 6.75 -3.43
CA GLU A 118 -18.79 8.16 -3.06
C GLU A 118 -17.75 9.00 -3.83
N LYS A 119 -18.19 10.04 -4.56
CA LYS A 119 -17.34 10.83 -5.46
C LYS A 119 -16.07 11.39 -4.80
N TRP A 120 -16.15 11.82 -3.54
CA TRP A 120 -14.99 12.37 -2.82
C TRP A 120 -13.88 11.33 -2.64
N ARG A 121 -14.21 10.03 -2.55
CA ARG A 121 -13.21 8.96 -2.44
C ARG A 121 -12.46 8.75 -3.74
N LEU A 122 -13.12 8.96 -4.88
CA LEU A 122 -12.47 8.93 -6.19
C LEU A 122 -11.43 10.05 -6.32
N LEU A 123 -11.74 11.25 -5.79
CA LEU A 123 -10.80 12.38 -5.80
C LEU A 123 -9.51 12.10 -5.02
N VAL A 124 -9.57 11.25 -3.99
CA VAL A 124 -8.39 10.84 -3.22
C VAL A 124 -7.71 9.62 -3.85
N ALA A 125 -8.46 8.55 -4.11
CA ALA A 125 -7.89 7.27 -4.50
C ALA A 125 -7.39 7.24 -5.94
N VAL A 126 -8.02 7.95 -6.90
CA VAL A 126 -7.60 7.89 -8.30
C VAL A 126 -6.22 8.54 -8.50
N PRO A 127 -5.94 9.76 -8.00
CA PRO A 127 -4.60 10.32 -8.09
C PRO A 127 -3.54 9.45 -7.40
N MET A 128 -3.88 8.87 -6.25
CA MET A 128 -2.96 8.00 -5.50
C MET A 128 -2.71 6.68 -6.23
N LEU A 129 -3.74 6.11 -6.88
CA LEU A 129 -3.61 4.91 -7.70
C LEU A 129 -2.71 5.18 -8.92
N VAL A 130 -2.93 6.29 -9.62
CA VAL A 130 -2.07 6.69 -10.75
C VAL A 130 -0.64 6.95 -10.28
N TRP A 131 -0.47 7.62 -9.14
CA TRP A 131 0.85 7.86 -8.56
C TRP A 131 1.54 6.57 -8.14
N GLY A 132 0.85 5.63 -7.51
CA GLY A 132 1.43 4.35 -7.10
C GLY A 132 1.75 3.43 -8.29
N PHE A 133 1.01 3.57 -9.40
CA PHE A 133 1.23 2.80 -10.62
C PHE A 133 2.41 3.34 -11.44
N TRP A 134 2.57 4.67 -11.52
CA TRP A 134 3.70 5.28 -12.24
C TRP A 134 4.95 5.45 -11.39
N TYR A 135 4.76 5.83 -10.12
CA TYR A 135 5.74 6.04 -9.06
C TYR A 135 7.09 6.57 -9.56
N PRO A 136 7.14 7.82 -10.06
CA PRO A 136 8.26 8.32 -10.86
C PRO A 136 9.62 8.13 -10.17
N PRO A 137 10.64 7.65 -10.91
CA PRO A 137 11.98 7.47 -10.37
C PRO A 137 12.51 8.77 -9.76
N TYR A 138 13.22 8.62 -8.65
CA TYR A 138 13.76 9.74 -7.90
C TYR A 138 15.27 9.63 -7.77
N VAL A 139 15.96 10.65 -8.27
CA VAL A 139 17.38 10.84 -7.99
C VAL A 139 17.47 11.64 -6.70
N PHE A 140 17.96 11.00 -5.64
CA PHE A 140 17.97 11.55 -4.28
C PHE A 140 18.60 12.94 -4.22
N GLY A 141 17.84 13.92 -3.73
CA GLY A 141 18.28 15.32 -3.58
C GLY A 141 18.39 16.10 -4.89
N VAL A 142 17.99 15.52 -6.03
CA VAL A 142 18.05 16.19 -7.34
C VAL A 142 16.65 16.49 -7.86
N ARG A 143 15.93 15.46 -8.34
CA ARG A 143 14.60 15.64 -8.95
C ARG A 143 13.87 14.31 -9.14
N LEU A 144 12.55 14.42 -9.32
CA LEU A 144 11.74 13.38 -9.95
C LEU A 144 12.03 13.36 -11.45
N VAL A 145 12.15 12.17 -12.02
CA VAL A 145 12.33 11.97 -13.46
C VAL A 145 11.01 11.45 -14.01
N PHE A 146 10.35 12.28 -14.82
CA PHE A 146 9.09 11.92 -15.47
C PHE A 146 9.38 11.49 -16.91
N ASP A 147 9.65 10.21 -17.09
CA ASP A 147 9.74 9.58 -18.41
C ASP A 147 8.47 8.74 -18.65
N PRO A 148 7.73 8.93 -19.75
CA PRO A 148 6.56 8.11 -20.08
C PRO A 148 6.83 6.60 -20.13
N ALA A 149 8.05 6.17 -20.46
CA ALA A 149 8.42 4.75 -20.44
C ALA A 149 8.29 4.15 -19.02
N GLU A 150 8.48 4.97 -17.99
CA GLU A 150 8.36 4.56 -16.58
C GLU A 150 6.96 4.09 -16.23
N LEU A 151 5.95 4.46 -17.00
CA LEU A 151 4.57 4.02 -16.75
C LEU A 151 4.38 2.50 -16.86
N LEU A 152 5.34 1.77 -17.46
CA LEU A 152 5.33 0.31 -17.56
C LEU A 152 6.60 -0.37 -16.99
N PHE A 153 7.67 0.40 -16.75
CA PHE A 153 8.98 -0.13 -16.34
C PHE A 153 9.49 0.45 -15.01
N ASP A 154 8.62 1.13 -14.26
CA ASP A 154 8.97 1.64 -12.94
C ASP A 154 8.96 0.54 -11.85
N THR A 155 9.27 0.92 -10.62
CA THR A 155 9.28 0.15 -9.39
C THR A 155 7.93 -0.40 -8.92
N TYR A 156 6.80 -0.07 -9.55
CA TYR A 156 5.52 -0.72 -9.22
C TYR A 156 5.57 -2.25 -9.41
N GLY A 157 5.08 -3.00 -8.42
CA GLY A 157 5.20 -4.46 -8.33
C GLY A 157 6.58 -4.96 -7.90
N LEU A 158 7.61 -4.13 -7.99
CA LEU A 158 8.97 -4.43 -7.53
C LEU A 158 9.25 -3.90 -6.12
N MET A 159 8.64 -2.79 -5.74
CA MET A 159 8.82 -2.10 -4.46
C MET A 159 7.55 -2.07 -3.60
N GLY A 160 7.73 -2.00 -2.28
CA GLY A 160 6.65 -2.06 -1.29
C GLY A 160 5.70 -0.86 -1.38
N CYS A 161 6.22 0.35 -1.24
CA CYS A 161 5.44 1.59 -1.25
C CYS A 161 4.53 1.77 -2.48
N PRO A 162 5.00 1.66 -3.74
CA PRO A 162 4.12 1.80 -4.91
C PRO A 162 3.04 0.72 -4.95
N THR A 163 3.42 -0.54 -4.67
CA THR A 163 2.49 -1.68 -4.68
C THR A 163 1.40 -1.52 -3.62
N THR A 164 1.76 -1.09 -2.41
CA THR A 164 0.80 -0.81 -1.35
C THR A 164 -0.05 0.42 -1.66
N THR A 165 0.50 1.45 -2.27
CA THR A 165 -0.26 2.64 -2.69
C THR A 165 -1.43 2.25 -3.60
N VAL A 166 -1.17 1.42 -4.62
CA VAL A 166 -2.20 0.92 -5.53
C VAL A 166 -3.23 0.06 -4.80
N ALA A 167 -2.78 -0.94 -4.03
CA ALA A 167 -3.67 -1.81 -3.27
C ALA A 167 -4.57 -1.03 -2.30
N LEU A 168 -3.97 -0.15 -1.50
CA LEU A 168 -4.65 0.65 -0.50
C LEU A 168 -5.64 1.62 -1.14
N SER A 169 -5.29 2.24 -2.27
CA SER A 169 -6.20 3.13 -3.02
C SER A 169 -7.48 2.42 -3.44
N LEU A 170 -7.37 1.19 -3.95
CA LEU A 170 -8.54 0.39 -4.34
C LEU A 170 -9.41 0.03 -3.13
N LEU A 171 -8.78 -0.38 -2.02
CA LEU A 171 -9.53 -0.71 -0.80
C LEU A 171 -10.14 0.54 -0.13
N PHE A 172 -9.50 1.69 -0.26
CA PHE A 172 -9.98 2.98 0.27
C PHE A 172 -11.33 3.37 -0.34
N LEU A 173 -11.55 3.08 -1.63
CA LEU A 173 -12.82 3.33 -2.31
C LEU A 173 -14.00 2.61 -1.65
N LYS A 174 -13.74 1.47 -1.00
CA LYS A 174 -14.77 0.55 -0.50
C LYS A 174 -14.83 0.42 1.01
N TYR A 175 -13.83 0.89 1.75
CA TYR A 175 -13.82 0.81 3.20
C TYR A 175 -15.06 1.52 3.81
N PRO A 176 -15.80 0.93 4.78
CA PRO A 176 -15.43 -0.20 5.62
C PRO A 176 -15.96 -1.56 5.15
N ALA A 177 -16.40 -1.67 3.89
CA ALA A 177 -16.80 -2.95 3.29
C ALA A 177 -15.58 -3.85 3.05
N GLY A 178 -15.79 -5.15 3.20
CA GLY A 178 -14.78 -6.19 2.99
C GLY A 178 -13.76 -6.38 4.11
N ASN A 179 -12.52 -6.71 3.76
CA ASN A 179 -11.49 -7.11 4.72
C ASN A 179 -10.86 -5.90 5.44
N ARG A 180 -11.42 -5.57 6.60
CA ARG A 180 -10.96 -4.43 7.43
C ARG A 180 -9.55 -4.61 7.98
N MET A 181 -9.14 -5.83 8.33
CA MET A 181 -7.81 -6.09 8.87
C MET A 181 -6.75 -5.87 7.80
N LEU A 182 -6.98 -6.35 6.57
CA LEU A 182 -6.08 -6.08 5.45
C LEU A 182 -5.94 -4.57 5.23
N PHE A 183 -7.06 -3.82 5.17
CA PHE A 183 -7.02 -2.37 5.05
C PHE A 183 -6.22 -1.67 6.17
N GLN A 184 -6.42 -2.10 7.42
CA GLN A 184 -5.71 -1.56 8.58
C GLN A 184 -4.21 -1.82 8.52
N VAL A 185 -3.78 -3.03 8.15
CA VAL A 185 -2.34 -3.35 8.03
C VAL A 185 -1.70 -2.56 6.89
N LEU A 186 -2.33 -2.46 5.72
CA LEU A 186 -1.83 -1.63 4.62
C LEU A 186 -1.74 -0.16 5.04
N THR A 187 -2.72 0.33 5.80
CA THR A 187 -2.73 1.70 6.33
C THR A 187 -1.60 1.91 7.34
N ALA A 188 -1.38 0.97 8.25
CA ALA A 188 -0.29 1.06 9.23
C ALA A 188 1.07 1.11 8.55
N TYR A 189 1.29 0.26 7.54
CA TYR A 189 2.49 0.31 6.71
C TYR A 189 2.66 1.67 6.01
N ALA A 190 1.60 2.19 5.39
CA ALA A 190 1.62 3.49 4.72
C ALA A 190 1.93 4.66 5.66
N VAL A 191 1.40 4.64 6.88
CA VAL A 191 1.67 5.68 7.87
C VAL A 191 3.10 5.55 8.41
N MET A 192 3.51 4.36 8.85
CA MET A 192 4.79 4.19 9.55
C MET A 192 5.98 4.24 8.60
N VAL A 193 5.94 3.47 7.51
CA VAL A 193 7.04 3.43 6.53
C VAL A 193 7.01 4.69 5.66
N GLY A 194 5.83 5.16 5.27
CA GLY A 194 5.71 6.43 4.55
C GLY A 194 6.23 7.62 5.38
N ALA A 195 5.91 7.71 6.67
CA ALA A 195 6.47 8.76 7.53
C ALA A 195 7.99 8.69 7.63
N ALA A 196 8.55 7.49 7.79
CA ALA A 196 10.00 7.29 7.85
C ALA A 196 10.67 7.74 6.55
N MET A 197 10.14 7.35 5.39
CA MET A 197 10.71 7.71 4.09
C MET A 197 10.56 9.21 3.79
N VAL A 198 9.45 9.83 4.16
CA VAL A 198 9.26 11.29 4.06
C VAL A 198 10.23 12.04 4.99
N ALA A 199 10.44 11.54 6.22
CA ALA A 199 11.43 12.13 7.14
C ALA A 199 12.87 12.03 6.61
N LEU A 200 13.15 11.00 5.80
CA LEU A 200 14.41 10.82 5.07
C LEU A 200 14.46 11.58 3.74
N LEU A 201 13.47 12.44 3.46
CA LEU A 201 13.38 13.26 2.24
C LEU A 201 13.23 12.44 0.94
N TYR A 202 12.69 11.24 1.03
CA TYR A 202 12.33 10.43 -0.14
C TYR A 202 10.99 10.89 -0.71
N VAL A 203 11.06 11.82 -1.67
CA VAL A 203 9.91 12.56 -2.23
C VAL A 203 8.80 11.65 -2.81
N PRO A 204 9.09 10.53 -3.52
CA PRO A 204 8.04 9.67 -4.07
C PRO A 204 7.05 9.10 -3.05
N ASP A 205 7.46 9.02 -1.77
CA ASP A 205 6.63 8.47 -0.69
C ASP A 205 5.71 9.49 -0.01
N ILE A 206 5.77 10.78 -0.41
CA ILE A 206 4.86 11.80 0.12
C ILE A 206 3.38 11.43 -0.18
N PRO A 207 2.99 11.10 -1.43
CA PRO A 207 1.60 10.70 -1.70
C PRO A 207 1.20 9.41 -1.00
N PHE A 208 2.12 8.45 -0.87
CA PHE A 208 1.89 7.22 -0.12
C PHE A 208 1.56 7.49 1.35
N PHE A 209 2.34 8.36 2.00
CA PHE A 209 2.10 8.78 3.38
C PHE A 209 0.76 9.52 3.53
N ILE A 210 0.44 10.43 2.60
CA ILE A 210 -0.85 11.17 2.59
C ILE A 210 -2.03 10.20 2.47
N LEU A 211 -1.95 9.19 1.58
CA LEU A 211 -2.96 8.15 1.46
C LEU A 211 -3.10 7.35 2.77
N GLY A 212 -1.99 7.06 3.45
CA GLY A 212 -1.97 6.45 4.78
C GLY A 212 -2.75 7.27 5.81
N LEU A 213 -2.49 8.58 5.89
CA LEU A 213 -3.21 9.49 6.80
C LEU A 213 -4.70 9.57 6.47
N ALA A 214 -5.07 9.68 5.19
CA ALA A 214 -6.46 9.69 4.76
C ALA A 214 -7.18 8.38 5.14
N SER A 215 -6.50 7.25 4.96
CA SER A 215 -7.00 5.92 5.33
C SER A 215 -7.17 5.77 6.84
N LEU A 216 -6.23 6.29 7.62
CA LEU A 216 -6.30 6.31 9.08
C LEU A 216 -7.48 7.16 9.57
N ALA A 217 -7.65 8.36 9.02
CA ALA A 217 -8.79 9.23 9.33
C ALA A 217 -10.14 8.54 9.04
N LEU A 218 -10.21 7.77 7.95
CA LEU A 218 -11.39 6.99 7.61
C LEU A 218 -11.66 5.85 8.61
N ILE A 219 -10.63 5.15 9.07
CA ILE A 219 -10.75 4.12 10.13
C ILE A 219 -11.29 4.75 11.42
N VAL A 220 -10.72 5.87 11.85
CA VAL A 220 -11.14 6.60 13.06
C VAL A 220 -12.60 7.06 12.92
N LYS A 221 -12.97 7.68 11.80
CA LYS A 221 -14.34 8.11 11.52
C LYS A 221 -15.34 6.97 11.65
N VAL A 222 -15.05 5.81 11.04
CA VAL A 222 -15.94 4.63 11.11
C VAL A 222 -16.00 4.07 12.53
N ALA A 223 -14.89 4.02 13.27
CA ALA A 223 -14.86 3.55 14.65
C ALA A 223 -15.71 4.45 15.57
N VAL A 224 -15.59 5.77 15.44
CA VAL A 224 -16.38 6.75 16.21
C VAL A 224 -17.87 6.61 15.89
N LEU A 225 -18.26 6.58 14.61
CA LEU A 225 -19.67 6.44 14.23
C LEU A 225 -20.30 5.15 14.75
N ARG A 226 -19.54 4.04 14.80
CA ARG A 226 -20.04 2.78 15.40
C ARG A 226 -20.23 2.88 16.89
N ARG A 227 -19.32 3.53 17.62
CA ARG A 227 -19.47 3.75 19.05
C ARG A 227 -20.69 4.60 19.37
N LEU A 228 -20.91 5.68 18.61
CA LEU A 228 -22.07 6.56 18.79
C LEU A 228 -23.40 5.82 18.53
N ARG A 229 -23.46 4.98 17.49
CA ARG A 229 -24.66 4.15 17.21
C ARG A 229 -24.91 3.10 18.29
N GLY A 230 -23.86 2.41 18.75
CA GLY A 230 -23.98 1.41 19.82
C GLY A 230 -24.40 2.00 21.18
N GLN A 231 -24.10 3.27 21.46
CA GLN A 231 -24.59 3.98 22.64
C GLN A 231 -26.05 4.43 22.52
N GLY A 232 -26.53 4.74 21.31
CA GLY A 232 -27.93 5.10 21.06
C GLY A 232 -28.90 3.94 21.28
N ASP A 233 -28.50 2.72 20.91
CA ASP A 233 -29.34 1.52 21.10
C ASP A 233 -29.41 1.07 22.57
N ALA A 234 -28.39 1.36 23.38
CA ALA A 234 -28.37 1.08 24.82
C ALA A 234 -29.17 2.10 25.66
N ALA A 235 -29.48 3.27 25.10
CA ALA A 235 -30.24 4.34 25.76
C ALA A 235 -31.75 4.28 25.47
N ALA A 236 -32.24 3.31 24.68
CA ALA A 236 -33.66 3.13 24.45
C ALA A 236 -34.32 2.56 25.72
N PRO A 237 -35.25 3.29 26.38
CA PRO A 237 -35.93 2.79 27.57
C PRO A 237 -36.72 1.53 27.22
N ALA A 238 -36.59 0.50 28.05
CA ALA A 238 -37.37 -0.72 27.95
C ALA A 238 -38.86 -0.35 27.87
N ARG A 239 -39.51 -0.68 26.74
CA ARG A 239 -40.96 -0.50 26.62
C ARG A 239 -41.62 -1.26 27.78
N PRO A 240 -42.53 -0.62 28.53
CA PRO A 240 -43.26 -1.32 29.58
C PRO A 240 -43.98 -2.51 28.96
N ARG A 241 -43.74 -3.70 29.51
CA ARG A 241 -44.53 -4.90 29.19
C ARG A 241 -45.96 -4.59 29.59
N THR A 242 -46.82 -4.39 28.59
CA THR A 242 -48.26 -4.31 28.80
C THR A 242 -48.81 -5.71 29.01
N ALA A 243 -49.51 -5.85 30.14
CA ALA A 243 -50.35 -6.93 30.64
C ALA A 243 -49.62 -8.16 31.20
#